data_AF-D4DAP2-F1
#
_entry.id   AF-D4DAP2-F1
#
_cell.length_a   1.000
_cell.length_b   1.000
_cell.length_c   1.000
_cell.angle_alpha   90.00
_cell.angle_beta   90.00
_cell.angle_gamma   90.00
#
_symmetry.space_group_name_H-M   'P 1'
#
loop_
_entity.id
_entity.type
_entity.pdbx_description
1 polymer ?
#
loop_
_entity_poly.entity_id
_entity_poly.type
_entity_poly.pdbx_seq_one_letter_code
_entity_poly.pdbx_strand_id
1 'polypeptide(L)'
;MTTQAAVSLVEGLPLRLRNFFARYPPQYYSSQAIPKVLPQQETFSSSSESSAVIKPAPSPFASRNTKVKLSKTKDADSVSYTDSLLRSDPSGLYPNPFLPYKNPETGRWRGAVISLRRQAELVKLGIKYGVEELLPPGRKSTEYKHARLIEKGLRVKGTGIGQKVKGHKWERSMKGKLEERKKAMLEMPEMIRLWKQVRLHIRFCIA
;
A
#
# COMPACT_ATOMS: atom_id res chain seq x y z
N MET A 1 6.57 -26.60 39.09
CA MET A 1 6.42 -27.45 37.90
C MET A 1 6.34 -26.64 36.60
N THR A 2 5.71 -25.46 36.57
CA THR A 2 5.59 -24.62 35.36
C THR A 2 6.93 -24.08 34.84
N THR A 3 7.88 -23.78 35.73
CA THR A 3 9.20 -23.23 35.37
C THR A 3 10.07 -24.20 34.57
N GLN A 4 10.13 -25.47 34.98
CA GLN A 4 10.93 -26.49 34.28
C GLN A 4 10.36 -26.80 32.88
N ALA A 5 9.03 -26.86 32.75
CA ALA A 5 8.37 -27.04 31.46
C ALA A 5 8.61 -25.83 30.52
N ALA A 6 8.64 -24.60 31.06
CA ALA A 6 8.99 -23.43 30.28
C ALA A 6 10.44 -23.45 29.81
N VAL A 7 11.39 -23.90 30.64
CA VAL A 7 12.81 -24.01 30.27
C VAL A 7 13.00 -25.03 29.13
N SER A 8 12.36 -26.20 29.19
CA SER A 8 12.47 -27.19 28.12
C SER A 8 11.86 -26.70 26.79
N LEU A 9 10.76 -25.92 26.85
CA LEU A 9 10.23 -25.24 25.67
C LEU A 9 11.21 -24.21 25.09
N VAL A 10 11.87 -23.43 25.95
CA VAL A 10 12.90 -22.45 25.53
C VAL A 10 14.12 -23.14 24.90
N GLU A 11 14.49 -24.32 25.39
CA GLU A 11 15.57 -25.13 24.80
C GLU A 11 15.20 -25.70 23.43
N GLY A 12 13.91 -25.97 23.19
CA GLY A 12 13.39 -26.38 21.87
C GLY A 12 13.40 -25.27 20.80
N LEU A 13 13.67 -24.01 21.17
CA LEU A 13 13.76 -22.92 20.20
C LEU A 13 15.07 -22.96 19.41
N PRO A 14 15.06 -22.52 18.14
CA PRO A 14 16.27 -22.35 17.36
C PRO A 14 17.28 -21.43 18.05
N LEU A 15 18.56 -21.82 18.04
CA LEU A 15 19.67 -21.04 18.61
C LEU A 15 19.65 -19.57 18.21
N ARG A 16 19.22 -19.29 16.97
CA ARG A 16 19.14 -17.93 16.44
C ARG A 16 18.08 -17.07 17.15
N LEU A 17 16.92 -17.64 17.48
CA LEU A 17 15.89 -16.95 18.28
C LEU A 17 16.35 -16.83 19.73
N ARG A 18 16.94 -17.89 20.30
CA ARG A 18 17.47 -17.87 21.67
C ARG A 18 18.53 -16.78 21.87
N ASN A 19 19.51 -16.70 20.97
CA ASN A 19 20.56 -15.67 21.00
C ASN A 19 19.97 -14.25 20.80
N PHE A 20 18.91 -14.14 20.01
CA PHE A 20 18.22 -12.86 19.85
C PHE A 20 17.56 -12.44 21.16
N PHE A 21 16.78 -13.32 21.80
CA PHE A 21 16.12 -13.01 23.06
C PHE A 21 17.09 -12.82 24.24
N ALA A 22 18.24 -13.50 24.23
CA ALA A 22 19.31 -13.26 25.21
C ALA A 22 19.88 -11.84 25.10
N ARG A 23 19.97 -11.29 23.89
CA ARG A 23 20.47 -9.92 23.65
C ARG A 23 19.36 -8.86 23.77
N TYR A 24 18.14 -9.22 23.39
CA TYR A 24 16.97 -8.34 23.36
C TYR A 24 15.84 -9.02 24.14
N PRO A 25 15.82 -8.87 25.48
CA PRO A 25 14.81 -9.51 26.31
C PRO A 25 13.40 -8.97 25.98
N PRO A 26 12.38 -9.85 25.87
CA PRO A 26 11.05 -9.47 25.40
C PRO A 26 10.32 -8.50 26.35
N GLN A 27 10.74 -8.39 27.61
CA GLN A 27 10.16 -7.47 28.58
C GLN A 27 10.18 -6.00 28.13
N TYR A 28 11.22 -5.59 27.39
CA TYR A 28 11.36 -4.23 26.90
C TYR A 28 11.05 -4.12 25.41
N TYR A 29 11.38 -5.17 24.65
CA TYR A 29 11.38 -5.09 23.20
C TYR A 29 10.18 -5.77 22.52
N SER A 30 9.33 -6.49 23.24
CA SER A 30 8.20 -7.20 22.62
C SER A 30 7.17 -6.24 22.04
N SER A 31 6.36 -6.74 21.11
CA SER A 31 5.23 -5.99 20.57
C SER A 31 4.21 -5.61 21.66
N GLN A 32 4.14 -6.38 22.75
CA GLN A 32 3.25 -6.13 23.88
C GLN A 32 3.80 -5.06 24.83
N ALA A 33 5.12 -4.96 24.98
CA ALA A 33 5.76 -3.97 25.85
C ALA A 33 5.67 -2.54 25.31
N ILE A 34 5.68 -2.39 23.98
CA ILE A 34 5.66 -1.07 23.33
C ILE A 34 4.22 -0.56 23.29
N PRO A 35 3.94 0.68 23.76
CA PRO A 35 2.60 1.24 23.76
C PRO A 35 2.06 1.35 22.33
N LYS A 36 1.02 0.58 22.04
CA LYS A 36 0.27 0.61 20.77
C LYS A 36 -0.96 1.48 20.95
N VAL A 37 -1.16 2.45 20.07
CA VAL A 37 -2.48 3.11 19.95
C VAL A 37 -3.41 2.04 19.39
N LEU A 38 -4.33 1.48 20.17
CA LEU A 38 -5.30 0.51 19.67
C LEU A 38 -6.27 1.22 18.71
N PRO A 39 -6.67 0.59 17.59
CA PRO A 39 -7.80 1.11 16.83
C PRO A 39 -8.99 0.99 17.78
N GLN A 40 -9.73 2.08 18.00
CA GLN A 40 -11.02 1.99 18.67
C GLN A 40 -11.85 0.96 17.90
N GLN A 41 -11.98 -0.24 18.45
CA GLN A 41 -12.92 -1.22 17.98
C GLN A 41 -14.27 -0.60 18.33
N GLU A 42 -14.98 -0.06 17.35
CA GLU A 42 -16.39 0.24 17.53
C GLU A 42 -17.05 -1.10 17.88
N THR A 43 -17.36 -1.26 19.17
CA THR A 43 -18.15 -2.36 19.70
C THR A 43 -19.54 -2.22 19.13
N PHE A 44 -19.77 -2.79 17.94
CA PHE A 44 -21.11 -3.04 17.43
C PHE A 44 -21.71 -4.23 18.21
N SER A 45 -22.16 -3.96 19.43
CA SER A 45 -23.01 -4.88 20.19
C SER A 45 -24.48 -4.69 19.79
N SER A 46 -24.94 -5.61 18.94
CA SER A 46 -26.28 -6.21 18.85
C SER A 46 -27.56 -5.34 18.81
N SER A 47 -28.25 -5.44 17.66
CA SER A 47 -29.66 -5.91 17.48
C SER A 47 -30.58 -4.94 16.73
N SER A 48 -30.93 -5.28 15.49
CA SER A 48 -32.31 -5.35 14.93
C SER A 48 -32.28 -5.40 13.39
N GLU A 49 -33.16 -6.22 12.85
CA GLU A 49 -33.35 -6.56 11.44
C GLU A 49 -33.65 -5.33 10.57
N SER A 50 -33.09 -5.28 9.35
CA SER A 50 -33.80 -4.75 8.17
C SER A 50 -33.00 -4.96 6.88
N SER A 51 -33.56 -5.80 6.01
CA SER A 51 -33.48 -5.77 4.54
C SER A 51 -32.11 -5.62 3.88
N ALA A 52 -31.55 -6.78 3.52
CA ALA A 52 -30.49 -6.92 2.53
C ALA A 52 -30.96 -6.43 1.14
N VAL A 53 -30.75 -5.15 0.85
CA VAL A 53 -30.68 -4.65 -0.53
C VAL A 53 -29.26 -4.89 -1.03
N ILE A 54 -29.07 -5.98 -1.77
CA ILE A 54 -27.84 -6.27 -2.51
C ILE A 54 -27.69 -5.17 -3.57
N LYS A 55 -26.91 -4.13 -3.25
CA LYS A 55 -26.45 -3.17 -4.26
C LYS A 55 -25.50 -3.94 -5.18
N PRO A 56 -25.79 -4.06 -6.49
CA PRO A 56 -24.89 -4.74 -7.42
C PRO A 56 -23.51 -4.08 -7.35
N ALA A 57 -22.47 -4.92 -7.30
CA ALA A 57 -21.09 -4.46 -7.32
C ALA A 57 -20.90 -3.43 -8.45
N PRO A 58 -20.25 -2.28 -8.19
CA PRO A 58 -20.03 -1.29 -9.23
C PRO A 58 -19.22 -1.95 -10.35
N SER A 59 -19.80 -2.00 -11.55
CA SER A 59 -19.12 -2.56 -12.70
C SER A 59 -17.77 -1.83 -12.92
N PRO A 60 -16.70 -2.55 -13.28
CA PRO A 60 -15.37 -1.94 -13.47
C PRO A 60 -15.32 -0.91 -14.61
N PHE A 61 -16.41 -0.79 -15.39
CA PHE A 61 -16.54 0.11 -16.53
C PHE A 61 -17.43 1.33 -16.30
N ALA A 62 -18.05 1.49 -15.13
CA ALA A 62 -18.82 2.68 -14.84
C ALA A 62 -17.89 3.91 -14.73
N SER A 63 -17.95 4.79 -15.74
CA SER A 63 -17.28 6.10 -15.72
C SER A 63 -17.93 6.99 -14.65
N ARG A 64 -17.50 6.79 -13.41
CA ARG A 64 -17.91 7.62 -12.28
C ARG A 64 -17.09 8.91 -12.30
N ASN A 65 -17.64 9.95 -12.92
CA ASN A 65 -17.14 11.32 -12.85
C ASN A 65 -17.46 11.99 -11.50
N THR A 66 -17.48 11.24 -10.40
CA THR A 66 -17.44 11.88 -9.08
C THR A 66 -15.99 12.00 -8.67
N LYS A 67 -15.47 13.22 -8.80
CA LYS A 67 -14.27 13.64 -8.10
C LYS A 67 -14.59 13.58 -6.61
N VAL A 68 -14.52 12.37 -6.02
CA VAL A 68 -14.42 12.21 -4.58
C VAL A 68 -13.05 12.76 -4.22
N LYS A 69 -12.99 14.08 -4.02
CA LYS A 69 -11.97 14.66 -3.16
C LYS A 69 -12.17 13.94 -1.84
N LEU A 70 -11.30 12.96 -1.56
CA LEU A 70 -11.08 12.49 -0.21
C LEU A 70 -10.67 13.74 0.58
N SER A 71 -11.65 14.37 1.22
CA SER A 71 -11.43 15.51 2.11
C SER A 71 -10.53 15.00 3.21
N LYS A 72 -9.25 15.33 3.08
CA LYS A 72 -8.25 15.07 4.09
C LYS A 72 -8.41 16.13 5.18
N THR A 73 -9.56 16.12 5.86
CA THR A 73 -9.67 16.65 7.21
C THR A 73 -9.20 15.52 8.11
N LYS A 74 -7.90 15.27 8.09
CA LYS A 74 -7.28 14.50 9.17
C LYS A 74 -6.78 15.55 10.13
N ASP A 75 -7.44 15.64 11.26
CA ASP A 75 -6.88 16.31 12.44
C ASP A 75 -5.43 15.81 12.57
N ALA A 76 -4.50 16.75 12.58
CA ALA A 76 -3.07 16.48 12.42
C ALA A 76 -2.49 15.57 13.53
N ASP A 77 -3.28 15.29 14.57
CA ASP A 77 -2.89 14.57 15.77
C ASP A 77 -3.38 13.10 15.83
N SER A 78 -4.11 12.62 14.82
CA SER A 78 -4.54 11.20 14.77
C SER A 78 -3.39 10.30 14.31
N VAL A 79 -2.57 9.84 15.26
CA VAL A 79 -1.50 8.86 14.99
C VAL A 79 -2.12 7.56 14.46
N SER A 80 -1.80 7.20 13.22
CA SER A 80 -2.26 5.97 12.57
C SER A 80 -1.71 4.74 13.30
N TYR A 81 -2.53 3.70 13.47
CA TYR A 81 -2.12 2.46 14.16
C TYR A 81 -0.88 1.83 13.52
N THR A 82 -0.76 1.86 12.19
CA THR A 82 0.46 1.38 11.53
C THR A 82 1.72 2.19 11.86
N ASP A 83 1.58 3.47 12.18
CA ASP A 83 2.70 4.34 12.52
C ASP A 83 3.14 4.16 13.97
N SER A 84 2.19 3.88 14.88
CA SER A 84 2.50 3.56 16.28
C SER A 84 3.37 2.29 16.38
N LEU A 85 3.11 1.29 15.54
CA LEU A 85 3.94 0.07 15.46
C LEU A 85 5.39 0.29 15.00
N LEU A 86 5.68 1.41 14.33
CA LEU A 86 7.02 1.74 13.85
C LEU A 86 7.71 2.82 14.69
N ARG A 87 7.20 3.09 15.89
CA ARG A 87 7.80 4.05 16.81
C ARG A 87 8.74 3.33 17.79
N SER A 88 9.91 3.92 18.03
CA SER A 88 10.79 3.53 19.13
C SER A 88 10.43 4.28 20.40
N ASP A 89 10.84 3.74 21.55
CA ASP A 89 10.60 4.35 22.85
C ASP A 89 11.10 5.81 22.92
N PRO A 90 10.30 6.73 23.47
CA PRO A 90 10.65 8.16 23.53
C PRO A 90 11.79 8.45 24.50
N SER A 91 11.99 7.61 25.51
CA SER A 91 13.08 7.75 26.50
C SER A 91 14.45 7.42 25.91
N GLY A 92 14.50 6.73 24.76
CA GLY A 92 15.75 6.36 24.09
C GLY A 92 16.60 5.31 24.83
N LEU A 93 16.16 4.84 25.99
CA LEU A 93 16.91 3.90 26.83
C LEU A 93 17.02 2.51 26.17
N TYR A 94 15.95 2.06 25.51
CA TYR A 94 15.88 0.77 24.82
C TYR A 94 15.44 0.95 23.36
N PRO A 95 16.36 1.34 22.45
CA PRO A 95 16.01 1.53 21.05
C PRO A 95 15.66 0.21 20.37
N ASN A 96 14.53 0.16 19.67
CA ASN A 96 14.08 -1.03 18.95
C ASN A 96 15.13 -1.48 17.90
N PRO A 97 15.64 -2.72 17.96
CA PRO A 97 16.71 -3.20 17.07
C PRO A 97 16.29 -3.37 15.60
N PHE A 98 14.98 -3.34 15.30
CA PHE A 98 14.43 -3.48 13.95
C PHE A 98 14.25 -2.15 13.23
N LEU A 99 14.33 -1.03 13.95
CA LEU A 99 14.11 0.30 13.42
C LEU A 99 15.43 1.07 13.30
N PRO A 100 15.55 1.97 12.31
CA PRO A 100 16.66 2.92 12.29
C PRO A 100 16.53 3.88 13.48
N TYR A 101 17.66 4.21 14.10
CA TYR A 101 17.70 5.08 15.27
C TYR A 101 18.36 6.41 14.90
N LYS A 102 17.71 7.52 15.23
CA LYS A 102 18.30 8.85 15.08
C LYS A 102 18.99 9.23 16.38
N ASN A 103 20.29 9.51 16.33
CA ASN A 103 20.99 10.00 17.49
C ASN A 103 20.47 11.42 17.83
N PRO A 104 19.96 11.67 19.06
CA PRO A 104 19.44 12.98 19.45
C PRO A 104 20.51 14.08 19.43
N GLU A 105 21.75 13.75 19.78
CA GLU A 105 22.84 14.74 19.88
C GLU A 105 23.38 15.13 18.50
N THR A 106 23.71 14.13 17.67
CA THR A 106 24.36 14.37 16.37
C THR A 106 23.35 14.52 15.22
N GLY A 107 22.08 14.19 15.43
CA GLY A 107 21.03 14.19 14.41
C GLY A 107 21.19 13.16 13.28
N ARG A 108 22.27 12.36 13.29
CA ARG A 108 22.57 11.35 12.26
C ARG A 108 21.72 10.10 12.46
N TRP A 109 21.25 9.53 11.35
CA TRP A 109 20.55 8.26 11.36
C TRP A 109 21.53 7.10 11.37
N ARG A 110 21.38 6.20 12.35
CA ARG A 110 22.00 4.88 12.34
C ARG A 110 21.03 3.88 11.72
N GLY A 111 21.56 2.99 10.87
CA GLY A 111 20.79 1.88 10.35
C GLY A 111 20.29 0.96 11.46
N ALA A 112 19.22 0.19 11.19
CA ALA A 112 18.73 -0.80 12.13
C ALA A 112 19.83 -1.84 12.44
N VAL A 113 19.97 -2.20 13.72
CA VAL A 113 20.98 -3.17 14.17
C VAL A 113 20.78 -4.53 13.50
N ILE A 114 19.52 -4.91 13.30
CA ILE A 114 19.14 -6.11 12.57
C ILE A 114 18.61 -5.70 11.19
N SER A 115 19.27 -6.18 10.12
CA SER A 115 18.86 -5.85 8.74
C SER A 115 17.49 -6.43 8.38
N LEU A 116 16.80 -5.84 7.40
CA LEU A 116 15.45 -6.26 6.97
C LEU A 116 15.38 -7.75 6.55
N ARG A 117 16.47 -8.31 6.02
CA ARG A 117 16.58 -9.75 5.73
C ARG A 117 16.59 -10.57 7.03
N ARG A 118 17.46 -10.21 7.98
CA ARG A 118 17.56 -10.90 9.27
C ARG A 118 16.28 -10.77 10.09
N GLN A 119 15.61 -9.61 10.04
CA GLN A 119 14.28 -9.41 10.63
C GLN A 119 13.28 -10.40 10.05
N ALA A 120 13.22 -10.54 8.72
CA ALA A 120 12.32 -11.49 8.08
C ALA A 120 12.63 -12.94 8.45
N GLU A 121 13.92 -13.31 8.60
CA GLU A 121 14.32 -14.64 9.08
C GLU A 121 13.87 -14.88 10.53
N LEU A 122 14.02 -13.90 11.43
CA LEU A 122 13.53 -14.00 12.81
C LEU A 122 12.01 -14.08 12.87
N VAL A 123 11.28 -13.25 12.12
CA VAL A 123 9.81 -13.28 12.05
C VAL A 123 9.32 -14.62 11.48
N LYS A 124 9.98 -15.16 10.43
CA LYS A 124 9.64 -16.49 9.91
C LYS A 124 9.82 -17.58 10.95
N LEU A 125 10.90 -17.54 11.75
CA LEU A 125 11.08 -18.49 12.85
C LEU A 125 10.03 -18.24 13.94
N GLY A 126 9.78 -16.99 14.33
CA GLY A 126 8.76 -16.61 15.30
C GLY A 126 7.38 -17.16 14.93
N ILE A 127 6.96 -17.03 13.67
CA ILE A 127 5.70 -17.59 13.16
C ILE A 127 5.68 -19.12 13.30
N LYS A 128 6.76 -19.81 12.92
CA LYS A 128 6.85 -21.28 13.00
C LYS A 128 6.72 -21.81 14.42
N TYR A 129 7.26 -21.10 15.40
CA TYR A 129 7.28 -21.51 16.81
C TYR A 129 6.23 -20.77 17.66
N GLY A 130 5.38 -19.93 17.07
CA GLY A 130 4.34 -19.17 17.79
C GLY A 130 4.87 -18.04 18.69
N VAL A 131 6.10 -17.58 18.48
CA VAL A 131 6.82 -16.62 19.34
C VAL A 131 6.94 -15.22 18.70
N GLU A 132 6.11 -14.92 17.71
CA GLU A 132 6.18 -13.65 16.96
C GLU A 132 5.87 -12.44 17.85
N GLU A 133 4.91 -12.54 18.75
CA GLU A 133 4.48 -11.43 19.61
C GLU A 133 5.58 -10.96 20.58
N LEU A 134 6.49 -11.87 20.94
CA LEU A 134 7.65 -11.55 21.80
C LEU A 134 8.75 -10.81 21.03
N LEU A 135 8.70 -10.78 19.70
CA LEU A 135 9.63 -10.00 18.89
C LEU A 135 9.24 -8.52 18.86
N PRO A 136 10.21 -7.62 18.62
CA PRO A 136 9.90 -6.22 18.38
C PRO A 136 9.00 -6.02 17.16
N PRO A 137 8.06 -5.06 17.23
CA PRO A 137 7.27 -4.69 16.06
C PRO A 137 8.19 -4.04 15.04
N GLY A 138 7.92 -4.30 13.75
CA GLY A 138 8.75 -3.78 12.67
C GLY A 138 8.11 -3.99 11.30
N ARG A 139 8.76 -3.48 10.25
CA ARG A 139 8.20 -3.48 8.88
C ARG A 139 7.91 -4.88 8.32
N LYS A 140 8.49 -5.92 8.93
CA LYS A 140 8.36 -7.31 8.50
C LYS A 140 7.39 -8.13 9.35
N SER A 141 6.92 -7.62 10.50
CA SER A 141 5.96 -8.32 11.35
C SER A 141 4.62 -8.50 10.62
N THR A 142 3.92 -9.57 10.97
CA THR A 142 2.62 -9.93 10.45
C THR A 142 1.58 -8.88 10.85
N GLU A 143 1.57 -8.46 12.12
CA GLU A 143 0.72 -7.39 12.64
C GLU A 143 0.83 -6.11 11.78
N TYR A 144 2.05 -5.66 11.52
CA TYR A 144 2.28 -4.44 10.73
C TYR A 144 1.81 -4.58 9.29
N LYS A 145 2.09 -5.71 8.64
CA LYS A 145 1.66 -5.95 7.24
C LYS A 145 0.15 -5.97 7.13
N HIS A 146 -0.52 -6.63 8.07
CA HIS A 146 -1.98 -6.74 8.11
C HIS A 146 -2.61 -5.36 8.33
N ALA A 147 -2.17 -4.64 9.37
CA ALA A 147 -2.65 -3.30 9.65
C ALA A 147 -2.40 -2.33 8.49
N ARG A 148 -1.24 -2.42 7.84
CA ARG A 148 -0.90 -1.58 6.68
C ARG A 148 -1.83 -1.85 5.50
N LEU A 149 -2.18 -3.10 5.26
CA LEU A 149 -3.10 -3.48 4.20
C LEU A 149 -4.50 -2.94 4.48
N ILE A 150 -4.99 -3.09 5.71
CA ILE A 150 -6.31 -2.59 6.13
C ILE A 150 -6.38 -1.06 6.02
N GLU A 151 -5.43 -0.34 6.62
CA GLU A 151 -5.49 1.12 6.68
C GLU A 151 -5.21 1.80 5.34
N LYS A 152 -4.22 1.31 4.59
CA LYS A 152 -3.67 2.02 3.43
C LYS A 152 -4.05 1.39 2.10
N GLY A 153 -4.42 0.11 2.09
CA GLY A 153 -4.79 -0.65 0.88
C GLY A 153 -3.69 -0.71 -0.19
N LEU A 154 -4.09 -1.10 -1.41
CA LEU A 154 -3.19 -1.10 -2.57
C LEU A 154 -3.00 0.32 -3.10
N ARG A 155 -1.75 0.75 -3.23
CA ARG A 155 -1.37 2.11 -3.64
C ARG A 155 -0.49 2.16 -4.89
N VAL A 156 -0.50 1.09 -5.69
CA VAL A 156 0.23 1.04 -6.97
C VAL A 156 -0.38 2.05 -7.94
N LYS A 157 0.44 2.79 -8.69
CA LYS A 157 -0.05 3.79 -9.63
C LYS A 157 -0.92 3.11 -10.71
N GLY A 158 -2.08 3.69 -10.99
CA GLY A 158 -3.05 3.14 -11.95
C GLY A 158 -4.11 2.23 -11.32
N THR A 159 -3.68 1.22 -10.55
CA THR A 159 -4.57 0.19 -9.95
C THR A 159 -4.92 0.45 -8.48
N GLY A 160 -4.19 1.34 -7.80
CA GLY A 160 -4.42 1.65 -6.40
C GLY A 160 -5.74 2.36 -6.17
N ILE A 161 -6.23 2.33 -4.92
CA ILE A 161 -7.50 2.94 -4.53
C ILE A 161 -7.49 4.43 -4.91
N GLY A 162 -8.49 4.85 -5.69
CA GLY A 162 -8.62 6.23 -6.18
C GLY A 162 -7.66 6.62 -7.32
N GLN A 163 -6.93 5.67 -7.92
CA GLN A 163 -6.16 5.90 -9.14
C GLN A 163 -6.89 5.38 -10.38
N LYS A 164 -6.56 5.93 -11.55
CA LYS A 164 -7.06 5.47 -12.85
C LYS A 164 -5.88 5.11 -13.75
N VAL A 165 -6.06 4.05 -14.53
CA VAL A 165 -5.09 3.60 -15.54
C VAL A 165 -4.99 4.63 -16.66
N LYS A 166 -3.76 4.86 -17.16
CA LYS A 166 -3.49 5.85 -18.20
C LYS A 166 -4.14 5.51 -19.55
N GLY A 167 -4.25 4.22 -19.89
CA GLY A 167 -4.66 3.74 -21.20
C GLY A 167 -3.52 3.75 -22.22
N HIS A 168 -3.54 2.79 -23.15
CA HIS A 168 -2.55 2.70 -24.22
C HIS A 168 -2.62 3.90 -25.16
N LYS A 169 -1.55 4.14 -25.94
CA LYS A 169 -1.51 5.27 -26.88
C LYS A 169 -2.64 5.20 -27.90
N TRP A 170 -2.94 4.01 -28.43
CA TRP A 170 -4.00 3.81 -29.41
C TRP A 170 -5.37 4.12 -28.78
N GLU A 171 -5.74 3.53 -27.64
CA GLU A 171 -6.99 3.80 -26.91
C GLU A 171 -7.26 5.30 -26.72
N ARG A 172 -6.23 6.06 -26.33
CA ARG A 172 -6.32 7.51 -26.13
C ARG A 172 -6.50 8.32 -27.42
N SER A 173 -5.93 7.85 -28.53
CA SER A 173 -5.96 8.55 -29.83
C SER A 173 -7.05 8.06 -30.78
N MET A 174 -7.64 6.88 -30.56
CA MET A 174 -8.60 6.25 -31.48
C MET A 174 -9.80 7.14 -31.77
N LYS A 175 -10.32 7.85 -30.76
CA LYS A 175 -11.43 8.78 -30.95
C LYS A 175 -11.07 9.91 -31.91
N GLY A 176 -9.92 10.56 -31.70
CA GLY A 176 -9.44 11.62 -32.60
C GLY A 176 -9.18 11.11 -34.02
N LYS A 177 -8.56 9.94 -34.17
CA LYS A 177 -8.33 9.32 -35.48
C LYS A 177 -9.62 8.96 -36.22
N LEU A 178 -10.66 8.53 -35.51
CA LEU A 178 -11.97 8.24 -36.12
C LEU A 178 -12.68 9.53 -36.56
N GLU A 179 -12.58 10.60 -35.78
CA GLU A 179 -13.12 11.91 -36.13
C GLU A 179 -12.42 12.50 -37.36
N GLU A 180 -11.08 12.41 -37.43
CA GLU A 180 -10.29 12.79 -38.61
C GLU A 180 -10.70 11.99 -39.86
N ARG A 181 -10.86 10.67 -39.71
CA ARG A 181 -11.30 9.80 -40.81
C ARG A 181 -12.70 10.18 -41.32
N LYS A 182 -13.63 10.45 -40.39
CA LYS A 182 -15.00 10.88 -40.73
C LYS A 182 -14.98 12.22 -41.48
N LYS A 183 -14.19 13.18 -41.00
CA LYS A 183 -14.04 14.49 -41.65
C LYS A 183 -13.47 14.36 -43.07
N ALA A 184 -12.40 13.59 -43.24
CA ALA A 184 -11.80 13.36 -44.55
C ALA A 184 -12.78 12.72 -45.56
N MET A 185 -13.63 11.79 -45.11
CA MET A 185 -14.66 11.19 -45.97
C MET A 185 -15.73 12.20 -46.41
N LEU A 186 -16.10 13.13 -45.52
CA LEU A 186 -17.06 14.20 -45.84
C LEU A 186 -16.49 15.20 -46.85
N GLU A 187 -15.21 15.54 -46.73
CA GLU A 187 -14.53 16.52 -47.60
C GLU A 187 -14.05 15.89 -48.94
N MET A 188 -14.02 14.55 -49.03
CA MET A 188 -13.53 13.81 -50.19
C MET A 188 -14.23 14.18 -51.53
N PRO A 189 -15.57 14.34 -51.61
CA PRO A 189 -16.24 14.68 -52.87
C PRO A 189 -15.82 16.06 -53.43
N GLU A 190 -15.69 17.06 -52.55
CA GLU A 190 -15.27 18.41 -52.95
C GLU A 190 -13.82 18.41 -53.44
N MET A 191 -12.94 17.70 -52.74
CA MET A 191 -11.55 17.52 -53.14
C MET A 191 -11.42 16.86 -54.53
N ILE A 192 -12.20 15.81 -54.79
CA ILE A 192 -12.22 15.13 -56.09
C ILE A 192 -12.70 16.09 -57.20
N ARG A 193 -13.73 16.91 -56.93
CA ARG A 193 -14.25 17.89 -57.88
C ARG A 193 -13.17 18.90 -58.27
N LEU A 194 -12.51 19.52 -57.30
CA LEU A 194 -11.44 20.48 -57.52
C LEU A 194 -10.27 19.86 -58.30
N TRP A 195 -9.84 18.67 -57.91
CA TRP A 195 -8.74 17.97 -58.58
C TRP A 195 -9.06 17.64 -60.04
N LYS A 196 -10.27 17.14 -60.33
CA LYS A 196 -10.70 16.88 -61.71
C LYS A 196 -10.77 18.15 -62.54
N GLN A 197 -11.25 19.27 -61.98
CA GLN A 197 -11.33 20.55 -62.68
C GLN A 197 -9.94 21.07 -63.07
N VAL A 198 -8.98 21.05 -62.12
CA VAL A 198 -7.57 21.42 -62.39
C VAL A 198 -6.95 20.51 -63.44
N ARG A 199 -7.16 19.19 -63.34
CA ARG A 199 -6.61 18.21 -64.30
C ARG A 199 -7.13 18.42 -65.72
N LEU A 200 -8.42 18.72 -65.87
CA LEU A 200 -9.02 19.03 -67.17
C LEU A 200 -8.49 20.35 -67.73
N HIS A 201 -8.34 21.37 -66.89
CA HIS A 201 -7.82 22.67 -67.29
C HIS A 201 -6.36 22.59 -67.76
N ILE A 202 -5.50 21.84 -67.06
CA ILE A 202 -4.11 21.60 -67.46
C ILE A 202 -4.04 20.86 -68.81
N ARG A 203 -4.95 19.91 -69.06
CA ARG A 203 -5.01 19.19 -70.34
C ARG A 203 -5.47 20.07 -71.51
N PHE A 204 -6.32 21.06 -71.25
CA PHE A 204 -6.77 22.03 -72.24
C PHE A 204 -5.77 23.17 -72.50
N CYS A 205 -4.81 23.40 -71.61
CA CYS A 205 -3.81 24.47 -71.75
C CYS A 205 -2.50 24.01 -72.41
N ILE A 206 -2.32 22.70 -72.65
CA ILE A 206 -1.13 22.09 -73.26
C ILE A 206 -1.41 21.60 -74.71
N ALA A 207 -2.67 21.71 -75.17
CA ALA A 207 -3.07 21.48 -76.57
C ALA A 207 -3.26 22.82 -77.28
#